data_AF-A0A953WP39-F1
#
_entry.id   AF-A0A953WP39-F1
#
_cell.length_a   1.000
_cell.length_b   1.000
_cell.length_c   1.000
_cell.angle_alpha   90.00
_cell.angle_beta   90.00
_cell.angle_gamma   90.00
#
_symmetry.space_group_name_H-M   'P 1'
#
loop_
_entity.id
_entity.type
_entity.pdbx_description
1 polymer ?
#
loop_
_entity_poly.entity_id
_entity_poly.type
_entity_poly.pdbx_seq_one_letter_code
_entity_poly.pdbx_strand_id
1 'polypeptide(L)'
;MLVRGGGARYIEYMNVASISKKPAKSEPTSFVDALALRFEESPPARKGERTRERIKLATARMLERLGYHAMRVLDITQEAGIADGSFYVYFKDKSEAALAVLSEFIEFIPPGATVGSVSRTAFETIRETNCRFIRLARANAGLMRCMLQVVDEHPDYSELVQKVNRDWYLRVSRSVIRHYPEGAVDEDAMLLMCYALGSMMDELIRRLVIYPDQNLLKLTERTAPTDKALADALSIIWHRALYPCGETPKGLRGAAAKLAQLGSLRPFE
;
A
#
# COMPACT_ATOMS: atom_id res chain seq x y z
N MET A 1 -56.62 -16.92 -12.45
CA MET A 1 -55.70 -16.02 -13.19
C MET A 1 -55.26 -14.92 -12.21
N LEU A 2 -54.07 -14.95 -11.60
CA LEU A 2 -52.75 -14.48 -12.11
C LEU A 2 -52.83 -12.99 -12.54
N VAL A 3 -52.06 -11.98 -12.07
CA VAL A 3 -50.66 -11.86 -11.57
C VAL A 3 -50.44 -10.58 -10.71
N ARG A 4 -49.36 -10.62 -9.90
CA ARG A 4 -48.57 -9.65 -9.12
C ARG A 4 -48.22 -8.25 -9.72
N GLY A 5 -47.80 -7.35 -8.80
CA GLY A 5 -46.73 -6.34 -8.94
C GLY A 5 -47.18 -4.92 -8.53
N GLY A 6 -46.55 -4.13 -7.66
CA GLY A 6 -45.20 -4.10 -7.11
C GLY A 6 -44.57 -2.71 -7.38
N GLY A 7 -44.30 -1.92 -6.35
CA GLY A 7 -43.31 -0.82 -6.42
C GLY A 7 -43.81 0.60 -6.09
N ALA A 8 -43.37 1.13 -4.95
CA ALA A 8 -42.73 2.45 -4.79
C ALA A 8 -42.77 2.86 -3.30
N ARG A 9 -41.64 2.67 -2.62
CA ARG A 9 -41.40 3.09 -1.24
C ARG A 9 -40.83 4.51 -1.22
N TYR A 10 -41.42 5.33 -0.35
CA TYR A 10 -40.80 6.30 0.56
C TYR A 10 -39.77 7.31 0.03
N ILE A 11 -40.24 8.56 -0.05
CA ILE A 11 -39.46 9.80 -0.08
C ILE A 11 -39.30 10.30 1.38
N GLU A 12 -38.06 10.65 1.71
CA GLU A 12 -37.57 11.60 2.73
C GLU A 12 -38.11 11.56 4.17
N TYR A 13 -37.20 11.24 5.10
CA TYR A 13 -36.91 12.14 6.23
C TYR A 13 -35.40 12.19 6.46
N MET A 14 -34.77 13.27 5.99
CA MET A 14 -33.45 13.68 6.44
C MET A 14 -33.54 14.08 7.92
N ASN A 15 -32.91 13.31 8.80
CA ASN A 15 -32.64 13.77 10.16
C ASN A 15 -31.21 14.32 10.22
N VAL A 16 -31.12 15.65 10.23
CA VAL A 16 -29.89 16.41 10.41
C VAL A 16 -29.59 16.45 11.91
N ALA A 17 -28.85 15.45 12.40
CA ALA A 17 -28.30 15.45 13.75
C ALA A 17 -26.76 15.56 13.69
N SER A 18 -26.28 16.79 13.89
CA SER A 18 -24.97 17.15 14.48
C SER A 18 -23.79 16.25 14.10
N ILE A 19 -23.18 16.51 12.94
CA ILE A 19 -21.82 16.06 12.63
C ILE A 19 -20.88 16.81 13.58
N SER A 20 -20.57 16.19 14.71
CA SER A 20 -19.40 16.53 15.50
C SER A 20 -18.18 16.39 14.58
N LYS A 21 -17.59 17.53 14.18
CA LYS A 21 -16.29 17.60 13.50
C LYS A 21 -15.21 17.13 14.47
N LYS A 22 -15.12 15.82 14.70
CA LYS A 22 -13.85 15.22 15.09
C LYS A 22 -12.89 15.47 13.93
N PRO A 23 -11.65 15.95 14.18
CA PRO A 23 -10.66 16.02 13.12
C PRO A 23 -10.53 14.62 12.51
N ALA A 24 -10.52 14.53 11.18
CA ALA A 24 -10.26 13.27 10.49
C ALA A 24 -8.95 12.71 11.07
N LYS A 25 -9.04 11.63 11.86
CA LYS A 25 -7.85 10.89 12.28
C LYS A 25 -7.14 10.54 10.98
N SER A 26 -5.87 10.92 10.84
CA SER A 26 -5.06 10.51 9.69
C SER A 26 -5.17 9.00 9.55
N GLU A 27 -5.48 8.50 8.35
CA GLU A 27 -5.54 7.06 8.10
C GLU A 27 -4.26 6.38 8.65
N PRO A 28 -4.39 5.34 9.48
CA PRO A 28 -3.23 4.67 10.05
C PRO A 28 -2.35 4.14 8.92
N THR A 29 -1.06 4.47 8.96
CA THR A 29 -0.08 3.95 7.99
C THR A 29 0.44 2.57 8.39
N SER A 30 0.33 2.20 9.67
CA SER A 30 0.58 0.83 10.13
C SER A 30 -0.68 -0.02 9.98
N PHE A 31 -0.53 -1.18 9.35
CA PHE A 31 -1.59 -2.18 9.23
C PHE A 31 -1.98 -2.77 10.58
N VAL A 32 -1.01 -2.95 11.48
CA VAL A 32 -1.28 -3.42 12.85
C VAL A 32 -2.17 -2.42 13.59
N ASP A 33 -1.87 -1.12 13.49
CA ASP A 33 -2.70 -0.07 14.07
C ASP A 33 -4.07 0.00 13.41
N ALA A 34 -4.15 -0.19 12.08
CA ALA A 34 -5.41 -0.25 11.35
C ALA A 34 -6.29 -1.42 11.82
N LEU A 35 -5.70 -2.61 12.02
CA LEU A 35 -6.41 -3.78 12.57
C LEU A 35 -6.87 -3.54 14.01
N ALA A 36 -6.02 -2.94 14.85
CA ALA A 36 -6.36 -2.62 16.23
C ALA A 36 -7.53 -1.62 16.30
N LEU A 37 -7.46 -0.54 15.52
CA LEU A 37 -8.52 0.46 15.43
C LEU A 37 -9.84 -0.16 14.94
N ARG A 38 -9.79 -0.98 13.88
CA ARG A 38 -10.97 -1.70 13.36
C ARG A 38 -11.59 -2.60 14.43
N PHE A 39 -10.76 -3.29 15.19
CA PHE A 39 -11.21 -4.16 16.28
C PHE A 39 -11.87 -3.39 17.42
N GLU A 40 -11.36 -2.20 17.76
CA GLU A 40 -11.93 -1.34 18.81
C GLU A 40 -13.22 -0.64 18.38
N GLU A 41 -13.24 -0.05 17.18
CA GLU A 41 -14.34 0.79 16.70
C GLU A 41 -15.52 -0.04 16.15
N SER A 42 -15.28 -1.25 15.67
CA SER A 42 -16.32 -2.12 15.08
C SER A 42 -16.05 -3.61 15.30
N PRO A 43 -16.05 -4.07 16.56
CA PRO A 43 -15.76 -5.47 16.85
C PRO A 43 -16.89 -6.38 16.34
N PRO A 44 -16.56 -7.59 15.81
CA PRO A 44 -17.58 -8.53 15.33
C PRO A 44 -18.59 -8.90 16.41
N ALA A 45 -19.88 -8.99 16.06
CA ALA A 45 -20.95 -9.27 17.01
C ALA A 45 -20.79 -10.64 17.68
N ARG A 46 -20.47 -11.68 16.90
CA ARG A 46 -20.33 -13.05 17.39
C ARG A 46 -19.01 -13.25 18.12
N LYS A 47 -19.06 -13.93 19.28
CA LYS A 47 -17.88 -14.23 20.11
C LYS A 47 -16.78 -14.97 19.33
N GLY A 48 -17.16 -15.89 18.45
CA GLY A 48 -16.23 -16.64 17.61
C GLY A 48 -15.45 -15.75 16.65
N GLU A 49 -16.16 -14.94 15.88
CA GLU A 49 -15.56 -13.99 14.92
C GLU A 49 -14.66 -12.97 15.63
N ARG A 50 -15.08 -12.46 16.80
CA ARG A 50 -14.27 -11.55 17.62
C ARG A 50 -12.96 -12.21 18.09
N THR A 51 -13.00 -13.49 18.45
CA THR A 51 -11.79 -14.22 18.85
C THR A 51 -10.87 -14.45 17.65
N ARG A 52 -11.43 -14.77 16.48
CA ARG A 52 -10.66 -14.91 15.23
C ARG A 52 -9.94 -13.62 14.86
N GLU A 53 -10.61 -12.46 14.91
CA GLU A 53 -9.97 -11.16 14.63
C GLU A 53 -8.91 -10.80 15.67
N ARG A 54 -9.11 -11.16 16.94
CA ARG A 54 -8.08 -10.99 17.98
C ARG A 54 -6.84 -11.83 17.71
N ILE A 55 -7.00 -13.08 17.25
CA ILE A 55 -5.88 -13.94 16.84
C ILE A 55 -5.16 -13.33 15.63
N LYS A 56 -5.88 -12.79 14.65
CA LYS A 56 -5.27 -12.11 13.50
C LYS A 56 -4.46 -10.88 13.91
N LEU A 57 -4.99 -10.02 14.78
CA LEU A 57 -4.26 -8.87 15.30
C LEU A 57 -2.98 -9.30 16.02
N ALA A 58 -3.06 -10.32 16.88
CA ALA A 58 -1.89 -10.89 17.55
C ALA A 58 -0.87 -11.46 16.56
N THR A 59 -1.35 -12.17 15.53
CA THR A 59 -0.51 -12.71 14.45
C THR A 59 0.19 -11.59 13.69
N ALA A 60 -0.50 -10.51 13.34
CA ALA A 60 0.09 -9.35 12.66
C ALA A 60 1.21 -8.71 13.49
N ARG A 61 1.00 -8.55 14.81
CA ARG A 61 2.03 -8.05 15.74
C ARG A 61 3.24 -8.98 15.81
N MET A 62 3.02 -10.30 15.85
CA MET A 62 4.11 -11.26 15.90
C MET A 62 4.88 -11.36 14.58
N LEU A 63 4.21 -11.27 13.44
CA LEU A 63 4.86 -11.19 12.13
C LEU A 63 5.73 -9.94 12.01
N GLU A 64 5.21 -8.78 12.41
CA GLU A 64 5.95 -7.51 12.39
C GLU A 64 7.21 -7.60 13.27
N ARG A 65 7.09 -8.16 14.50
CA ARG A 65 8.19 -8.20 15.48
C ARG A 65 9.18 -9.34 15.28
N LEU A 66 8.71 -10.57 15.10
CA LEU A 66 9.54 -11.79 15.09
C LEU A 66 9.84 -12.29 13.68
N GLY A 67 8.89 -12.09 12.76
CA GLY A 67 8.95 -12.67 11.42
C GLY A 67 8.30 -14.04 11.31
N TYR A 68 7.98 -14.42 10.07
CA TYR A 68 7.18 -15.60 9.76
C TYR A 68 7.83 -16.93 10.22
N HIS A 69 9.12 -17.15 9.94
CA HIS A 69 9.77 -18.41 10.34
C HIS A 69 9.94 -18.53 11.86
N ALA A 70 10.33 -17.44 12.54
CA ALA A 70 10.60 -17.44 13.97
C ALA A 70 9.32 -17.44 14.85
N MET A 71 8.20 -16.91 14.33
CA MET A 71 6.92 -16.91 15.02
C MET A 71 6.42 -18.34 15.28
N ARG A 72 5.87 -18.58 16.47
CA ARG A 72 5.22 -19.83 16.88
C ARG A 72 3.78 -19.56 17.31
N VAL A 73 2.95 -20.61 17.31
CA VAL A 73 1.55 -20.54 17.80
C VAL A 73 1.48 -20.01 19.23
N LEU A 74 2.42 -20.43 20.10
CA LEU A 74 2.51 -19.95 21.49
C LEU A 74 2.70 -18.43 21.58
N ASP A 75 3.50 -17.84 20.69
CA ASP A 75 3.72 -16.39 20.70
C ASP A 75 2.41 -15.65 20.33
N ILE A 76 1.62 -16.21 19.41
CA ILE A 76 0.32 -15.67 18.99
C ILE A 76 -0.72 -15.80 20.11
N THR A 77 -0.82 -16.96 20.77
CA THR A 77 -1.82 -17.20 21.81
C THR A 77 -1.57 -16.36 23.05
N GLN A 78 -0.31 -16.19 23.44
CA GLN A 78 0.10 -15.29 24.51
C GLN A 78 -0.24 -13.83 24.18
N GLU A 79 0.10 -13.35 22.99
CA GLU A 79 -0.24 -12.00 22.54
C GLU A 79 -1.77 -11.78 22.46
N ALA A 80 -2.53 -12.80 22.03
CA ALA A 80 -3.98 -12.73 21.93
C ALA A 80 -4.70 -12.86 23.29
N GLY A 81 -4.00 -13.29 24.35
CA GLY A 81 -4.60 -13.59 25.66
C GLY A 81 -5.64 -14.72 25.57
N ILE A 82 -5.29 -15.83 24.92
CA ILE A 82 -6.13 -17.05 24.84
C ILE A 82 -5.33 -18.29 25.24
N ALA A 83 -6.04 -19.36 25.61
CA ALA A 83 -5.41 -20.66 25.82
C ALA A 83 -4.91 -21.26 24.50
N ASP A 84 -3.79 -21.98 24.53
CA ASP A 84 -3.14 -22.52 23.32
C ASP A 84 -4.06 -23.40 22.48
N GLY A 85 -4.83 -24.28 23.13
CA GLY A 85 -5.80 -25.14 22.45
C GLY A 85 -6.93 -24.38 21.74
N SER A 86 -7.22 -23.14 22.15
CA SER A 86 -8.27 -22.32 21.51
C SER A 86 -7.86 -21.81 20.13
N PHE A 87 -6.56 -21.71 19.84
CA PHE A 87 -6.09 -21.29 18.51
C PHE A 87 -6.58 -22.23 17.42
N TYR A 88 -6.48 -23.54 17.66
CA TYR A 88 -6.80 -24.59 16.70
C TYR A 88 -8.29 -24.70 16.35
N VAL A 89 -9.16 -23.98 17.07
CA VAL A 89 -10.57 -23.82 16.70
C VAL A 89 -10.73 -22.88 15.49
N TYR A 90 -9.78 -21.96 15.27
CA TYR A 90 -9.88 -20.90 14.26
C TYR A 90 -8.86 -21.03 13.12
N PHE A 91 -7.69 -21.59 13.41
CA PHE A 91 -6.61 -21.78 12.45
C PHE A 91 -5.91 -23.12 12.70
N LYS A 92 -5.67 -23.88 11.63
CA LYS A 92 -5.04 -25.20 11.65
C LYS A 92 -3.60 -25.15 12.13
N ASP A 93 -2.88 -24.08 11.77
CA ASP A 93 -1.47 -23.87 12.08
C ASP A 93 -1.10 -22.38 11.97
N LYS A 94 0.17 -22.06 12.27
CA LYS A 94 0.67 -20.69 12.16
C LYS A 94 0.69 -20.15 10.72
N SER A 95 0.81 -21.02 9.72
CA SER A 95 0.93 -20.62 8.32
C SER A 95 -0.44 -20.16 7.80
N GLU A 96 -1.53 -20.81 8.17
CA GLU A 96 -2.89 -20.35 7.85
C GLU A 96 -3.19 -18.99 8.48
N ALA A 97 -2.83 -18.80 9.76
CA ALA A 97 -2.99 -17.51 10.42
C ALA A 97 -2.14 -16.41 9.74
N ALA A 98 -0.89 -16.73 9.39
CA ALA A 98 -0.01 -15.80 8.70
C ALA A 98 -0.53 -15.42 7.32
N LEU A 99 -0.96 -16.40 6.51
CA LEU A 99 -1.54 -16.17 5.19
C LEU A 99 -2.82 -15.32 5.29
N ALA A 100 -3.70 -15.59 6.26
CA ALA A 100 -4.89 -14.77 6.46
C ALA A 100 -4.55 -13.30 6.73
N VAL A 101 -3.51 -13.04 7.54
CA VAL A 101 -3.05 -11.68 7.85
C VAL A 101 -2.34 -11.03 6.66
N LEU A 102 -1.43 -11.74 6.01
CA LEU A 102 -0.62 -11.23 4.90
C LEU A 102 -1.45 -11.00 3.63
N SER A 103 -2.53 -11.76 3.43
CA SER A 103 -3.51 -11.52 2.36
C SER A 103 -4.31 -10.24 2.59
N GLU A 104 -4.73 -9.95 3.83
CA GLU A 104 -5.35 -8.66 4.15
C GLU A 104 -4.34 -7.50 4.07
N PHE A 105 -3.08 -7.75 4.42
CA PHE A 105 -2.03 -6.75 4.34
C PHE A 105 -1.71 -6.35 2.88
N ILE A 106 -1.62 -7.31 1.96
CA ILE A 106 -1.39 -6.99 0.54
C ILE A 106 -2.55 -6.24 -0.09
N GLU A 107 -3.77 -6.37 0.43
CA GLU A 107 -4.91 -5.54 0.03
C GLU A 107 -4.94 -4.18 0.74
N PHE A 108 -4.26 -4.04 1.87
CA PHE A 108 -4.10 -2.76 2.57
C PHE A 108 -3.06 -1.85 1.89
N ILE A 109 -2.03 -2.41 1.27
CA ILE A 109 -0.98 -1.66 0.57
C ILE A 109 -1.54 -0.85 -0.62
N PRO A 110 -2.40 -1.40 -1.51
CA PRO A 110 -3.14 -0.65 -2.52
C PRO A 110 -4.52 -0.25 -1.99
N PRO A 111 -4.89 1.04 -1.98
CA PRO A 111 -5.17 1.68 -3.27
C PRO A 111 -4.82 3.17 -3.30
N GLY A 112 -3.82 3.59 -4.07
CA GLY A 112 -3.86 4.95 -4.62
C GLY A 112 -4.86 5.02 -5.77
N ALA A 113 -6.10 5.40 -5.47
CA ALA A 113 -6.95 6.21 -6.34
C ALA A 113 -8.29 6.55 -5.63
N THR A 114 -8.25 7.26 -4.50
CA THR A 114 -9.40 8.08 -4.06
C THR A 114 -8.95 9.15 -3.07
N VAL A 115 -8.47 10.28 -3.58
CA VAL A 115 -8.76 11.58 -2.93
C VAL A 115 -9.07 12.57 -4.04
N GLY A 116 -10.37 12.78 -4.26
CA GLY A 116 -10.84 13.92 -5.03
C GLY A 116 -10.33 15.20 -4.38
N SER A 117 -9.50 15.95 -5.10
CA SER A 117 -9.45 17.39 -4.95
C SER A 117 -9.16 18.00 -6.31
N VAL A 118 -9.97 18.95 -6.69
CA VAL A 118 -9.86 19.79 -7.88
C VAL A 118 -8.42 20.30 -8.05
N SER A 119 -7.89 20.16 -9.28
CA SER A 119 -6.60 20.68 -9.79
C SER A 119 -5.30 20.12 -9.18
N ARG A 120 -5.03 18.81 -9.32
CA ARG A 120 -3.67 18.27 -9.14
C ARG A 120 -3.01 17.98 -10.49
N THR A 121 -1.74 18.34 -10.61
CA THR A 121 -0.90 18.00 -11.76
C THR A 121 -0.54 16.51 -11.76
N ALA A 122 -0.11 15.96 -12.90
CA ALA A 122 0.37 14.59 -13.00
C ALA A 122 1.53 14.31 -12.02
N PHE A 123 2.46 15.25 -11.89
CA PHE A 123 3.57 15.16 -10.93
C PHE A 123 3.10 15.06 -9.48
N GLU A 124 2.14 15.90 -9.06
CA GLU A 124 1.63 15.88 -7.68
C GLU A 124 0.96 14.56 -7.34
N THR A 125 0.27 13.96 -8.31
CA THR A 125 -0.38 12.64 -8.16
C THR A 125 0.66 11.53 -7.97
N ILE A 126 1.72 11.51 -8.79
CA ILE A 126 2.84 10.57 -8.64
C ILE A 126 3.53 10.77 -7.29
N ARG A 127 3.79 12.03 -6.91
CA ARG A 127 4.47 12.41 -5.68
C ARG A 127 3.73 11.97 -4.43
N GLU A 128 2.43 12.20 -4.38
CA GLU A 128 1.62 11.78 -3.25
C GLU A 128 1.58 10.25 -3.14
N THR A 129 1.41 9.57 -4.27
CA THR A 129 1.42 8.10 -4.34
C THR A 129 2.73 7.52 -3.81
N ASN A 130 3.87 8.03 -4.30
CA ASN A 130 5.19 7.61 -3.84
C ASN A 130 5.40 7.92 -2.35
N CYS A 131 4.98 9.11 -1.88
CA CYS A 131 5.12 9.49 -0.49
C CYS A 131 4.29 8.60 0.44
N ARG A 132 3.07 8.23 0.02
CA ARG A 132 2.23 7.28 0.75
C ARG A 132 2.87 5.90 0.80
N PHE A 133 3.37 5.40 -0.33
CA PHE A 133 4.03 4.10 -0.38
C PHE A 133 5.27 4.04 0.52
N ILE A 134 6.13 5.08 0.51
CA ILE A 134 7.30 5.17 1.40
C ILE A 134 6.86 5.08 2.88
N ARG A 135 5.83 5.82 3.28
CA ARG A 135 5.33 5.79 4.66
C ARG A 135 4.76 4.44 5.05
N LEU A 136 3.96 3.84 4.16
CA LEU A 136 3.41 2.49 4.35
C LEU A 136 4.53 1.47 4.53
N ALA A 137 5.56 1.53 3.68
CA ALA A 137 6.68 0.61 3.77
C ALA A 137 7.44 0.76 5.10
N ARG A 138 7.72 2.00 5.52
CA ARG A 138 8.37 2.27 6.81
C ARG A 138 7.55 1.80 8.01
N ALA A 139 6.23 1.94 7.95
CA ALA A 139 5.32 1.58 9.04
C ALA A 139 5.03 0.07 9.13
N ASN A 140 5.42 -0.72 8.12
CA ASN A 140 5.09 -2.15 8.00
C ASN A 140 6.30 -2.98 7.51
N ALA A 141 7.51 -2.58 7.89
CA ALA A 141 8.74 -3.20 7.39
C ALA A 141 8.80 -4.70 7.71
N GLY A 142 8.34 -5.10 8.91
CA GLY A 142 8.33 -6.49 9.35
C GLY A 142 7.33 -7.35 8.57
N LEU A 143 6.13 -6.84 8.32
CA LEU A 143 5.12 -7.49 7.49
C LEU A 143 5.57 -7.61 6.03
N MET A 144 6.18 -6.56 5.46
CA MET A 144 6.76 -6.65 4.10
C MET A 144 7.89 -7.67 4.03
N ARG A 145 8.75 -7.76 5.06
CA ARG A 145 9.75 -8.83 5.16
C ARG A 145 9.10 -10.22 5.15
N CYS A 146 8.00 -10.40 5.88
CA CYS A 146 7.28 -11.67 5.93
C CYS A 146 6.61 -12.01 4.61
N MET A 147 6.08 -11.02 3.87
CA MET A 147 5.54 -11.24 2.53
C MET A 147 6.57 -11.89 1.61
N LEU A 148 7.80 -11.36 1.59
CA LEU A 148 8.89 -11.91 0.76
C LEU A 148 9.19 -13.37 1.12
N GLN A 149 9.20 -13.71 2.41
CA GLN A 149 9.41 -15.07 2.89
C GLN A 149 8.29 -16.03 2.47
N VAL A 150 7.05 -15.55 2.49
CA VAL A 150 5.86 -16.38 2.22
C VAL A 150 5.62 -16.55 0.72
N VAL A 151 5.94 -15.55 -0.11
CA VAL A 151 5.85 -15.66 -1.59
C VAL A 151 6.71 -16.80 -2.12
N ASP A 152 7.89 -17.03 -1.52
CA ASP A 152 8.79 -18.12 -1.92
C ASP A 152 8.29 -19.51 -1.49
N GLU A 153 7.47 -19.59 -0.44
CA GLU A 153 6.99 -20.86 0.13
C GLU A 153 5.58 -21.27 -0.33
N HIS A 154 4.70 -20.30 -0.64
CA HIS A 154 3.27 -20.54 -0.87
C HIS A 154 2.85 -20.04 -2.26
N PRO A 155 2.72 -20.94 -3.26
CA PRO A 155 2.36 -20.56 -4.63
C PRO A 155 1.05 -19.75 -4.72
N ASP A 156 0.01 -20.15 -3.99
CA ASP A 156 -1.27 -19.44 -3.97
C ASP A 156 -1.14 -17.99 -3.47
N TYR A 157 -0.22 -17.75 -2.52
CA TYR A 157 0.07 -16.40 -2.04
C TYR A 157 0.89 -15.60 -3.05
N SER A 158 1.85 -16.24 -3.72
CA SER A 158 2.60 -15.62 -4.83
C SER A 158 1.67 -15.16 -5.95
N GLU A 159 0.71 -15.99 -6.35
CA GLU A 159 -0.30 -15.64 -7.34
C GLU A 159 -1.18 -14.45 -6.90
N LEU A 160 -1.57 -14.40 -5.63
CA LEU A 160 -2.30 -13.26 -5.07
C LEU A 160 -1.49 -11.97 -5.17
N VAL A 161 -0.22 -11.99 -4.77
CA VAL A 161 0.67 -10.81 -4.84
C VAL A 161 0.85 -10.35 -6.28
N GLN A 162 1.10 -11.29 -7.22
CA GLN A 162 1.23 -10.98 -8.64
C GLN A 162 -0.04 -10.35 -9.22
N LYS A 163 -1.21 -10.89 -8.86
CA LYS A 163 -2.51 -10.33 -9.27
C LYS A 163 -2.71 -8.92 -8.74
N VAL A 164 -2.50 -8.69 -7.45
CA VAL A 164 -2.66 -7.37 -6.83
C VAL A 164 -1.74 -6.32 -7.46
N ASN A 165 -0.48 -6.70 -7.70
CA ASN A 165 0.50 -5.85 -8.38
C ASN A 165 0.08 -5.56 -9.83
N ARG A 166 -0.35 -6.57 -10.58
CA ARG A 166 -0.84 -6.40 -11.95
C ARG A 166 -2.03 -5.45 -12.03
N ASP A 167 -3.01 -5.60 -11.14
CA ASP A 167 -4.18 -4.73 -11.10
C ASP A 167 -3.81 -3.29 -10.75
N TRP A 168 -2.81 -3.09 -9.88
CA TRP A 168 -2.23 -1.78 -9.62
C TRP A 168 -1.58 -1.17 -10.88
N TYR A 169 -0.69 -1.90 -11.56
CA TYR A 169 -0.01 -1.40 -12.76
C TYR A 169 -0.97 -1.09 -13.90
N LEU A 170 -2.01 -1.91 -14.09
CA LEU A 170 -3.07 -1.64 -15.07
C LEU A 170 -3.87 -0.36 -14.77
N ARG A 171 -4.13 -0.07 -13.49
CA ARG A 171 -4.79 1.19 -13.12
C ARG A 171 -3.89 2.39 -13.42
N VAL A 172 -2.62 2.31 -13.07
CA VAL A 172 -1.65 3.38 -13.34
C VAL A 172 -1.48 3.60 -14.83
N SER A 173 -1.27 2.54 -15.62
CA SER A 173 -1.11 2.65 -17.08
C SER A 173 -2.32 3.31 -17.73
N ARG A 174 -3.54 2.85 -17.43
CA ARG A 174 -4.79 3.45 -17.92
C ARG A 174 -4.94 4.90 -17.50
N SER A 175 -4.55 5.25 -16.28
CA SER A 175 -4.58 6.64 -15.80
C SER A 175 -3.62 7.53 -16.58
N VAL A 176 -2.41 7.04 -16.88
CA VAL A 176 -1.40 7.79 -17.64
C VAL A 176 -1.82 7.95 -19.10
N ILE A 177 -2.29 6.87 -19.76
CA ILE A 177 -2.73 6.88 -21.17
C ILE A 177 -3.80 7.94 -21.44
N ARG A 178 -4.71 8.19 -20.49
CA ARG A 178 -5.75 9.23 -20.60
C ARG A 178 -5.21 10.67 -20.75
N HIS A 179 -3.94 10.91 -20.48
CA HIS A 179 -3.29 12.22 -20.67
C HIS A 179 -2.71 12.39 -22.07
N TYR A 180 -2.78 11.35 -22.92
CA TYR A 180 -2.30 11.36 -24.29
C TYR A 180 -3.47 11.35 -25.27
N PRO A 181 -3.27 11.81 -26.52
CA PRO A 181 -4.25 11.63 -27.58
C PRO A 181 -4.61 10.15 -27.75
N GLU A 182 -5.87 9.89 -28.11
CA GLU A 182 -6.35 8.52 -28.34
C GLU A 182 -5.48 7.80 -29.39
N GLY A 183 -5.07 6.57 -29.07
CA GLY A 183 -4.20 5.75 -29.94
C GLY A 183 -2.74 6.19 -30.04
N ALA A 184 -2.31 7.26 -29.35
CA ALA A 184 -0.93 7.74 -29.44
C ALA A 184 0.09 6.93 -28.61
N VAL A 185 -0.38 6.09 -27.69
CA VAL A 185 0.46 5.32 -26.76
C VAL A 185 0.12 3.84 -26.92
N ASP A 186 1.15 3.01 -27.11
CA ASP A 186 1.03 1.56 -27.05
C ASP A 186 0.78 1.10 -25.60
N GLU A 187 -0.32 0.39 -25.37
CA GLU A 187 -0.77 0.03 -24.02
C GLU A 187 0.19 -0.95 -23.32
N ASP A 188 0.76 -1.88 -24.06
CA ASP A 188 1.67 -2.90 -23.53
C ASP A 188 3.02 -2.30 -23.16
N ALA A 189 3.56 -1.41 -23.99
CA ALA A 189 4.76 -0.65 -23.68
C ALA A 189 4.57 0.25 -22.44
N MET A 190 3.40 0.90 -22.32
CA MET A 190 3.08 1.69 -21.13
C MET A 190 2.96 0.81 -19.87
N LEU A 191 2.33 -0.36 -19.99
CA LEU A 191 2.23 -1.31 -18.89
C LEU A 191 3.61 -1.82 -18.46
N LEU A 192 4.47 -2.19 -19.41
CA LEU A 192 5.87 -2.58 -19.14
C LEU A 192 6.64 -1.47 -18.41
N MET A 193 6.49 -0.22 -18.85
CA MET A 193 7.12 0.92 -18.18
C MET A 193 6.62 1.08 -16.74
N CYS A 194 5.32 0.87 -16.48
CA CYS A 194 4.77 0.89 -15.12
C CYS A 194 5.36 -0.23 -14.25
N TYR A 195 5.48 -1.46 -14.79
CA TYR A 195 6.15 -2.56 -14.10
C TYR A 195 7.61 -2.23 -13.76
N ALA A 196 8.36 -1.65 -14.69
CA ALA A 196 9.77 -1.30 -14.48
C ALA A 196 9.92 -0.23 -13.39
N LEU A 197 9.12 0.84 -13.46
CA LEU A 197 9.11 1.91 -12.46
C LEU A 197 8.75 1.39 -11.07
N GLY A 198 7.72 0.55 -10.97
CA GLY A 198 7.32 -0.10 -9.72
C GLY A 198 8.40 -1.01 -9.15
N SER A 199 9.00 -1.85 -10.00
CA SER A 199 10.08 -2.77 -9.57
C SER A 199 11.30 -2.02 -9.03
N MET A 200 11.68 -0.89 -9.64
CA MET A 200 12.74 -0.03 -9.11
C MET A 200 12.39 0.55 -7.73
N MET A 201 11.12 0.91 -7.53
CA MET A 201 10.64 1.39 -6.24
C MET A 201 10.68 0.30 -5.18
N ASP A 202 10.18 -0.90 -5.50
CA ASP A 202 10.13 -2.05 -4.59
C ASP A 202 11.52 -2.44 -4.12
N GLU A 203 12.48 -2.55 -5.04
CA GLU A 203 13.87 -2.90 -4.72
C GLU A 203 14.56 -1.80 -3.89
N LEU A 204 14.32 -0.53 -4.22
CA LEU A 204 14.87 0.58 -3.45
C LEU A 204 14.33 0.58 -2.01
N ILE A 205 13.02 0.40 -1.83
CA ILE A 205 12.39 0.32 -0.52
C ILE A 205 12.88 -0.89 0.26
N ARG A 206 13.01 -2.04 -0.40
CA ARG A 206 13.58 -3.24 0.20
C ARG A 206 14.97 -2.96 0.78
N ARG A 207 15.84 -2.26 0.05
CA ARG A 207 17.19 -1.88 0.51
C ARG A 207 17.24 -0.72 1.49
N LEU A 208 16.18 0.09 1.61
CA LEU A 208 16.12 1.20 2.56
C LEU A 208 15.51 0.80 3.91
N VAL A 209 14.55 -0.11 3.90
CA VAL A 209 13.65 -0.34 5.02
C VAL A 209 13.66 -1.80 5.48
N ILE A 210 13.62 -2.76 4.55
CA ILE A 210 13.44 -4.18 4.87
C ILE A 210 14.80 -4.85 5.18
N TYR A 211 15.77 -4.65 4.30
CA TYR A 211 17.14 -5.13 4.40
C TYR A 211 18.10 -3.93 4.21
N PRO A 212 18.29 -3.10 5.25
CA PRO A 212 18.92 -1.80 5.08
C PRO A 212 20.38 -1.88 4.61
N ASP A 213 20.64 -1.33 3.43
CA ASP A 213 21.98 -1.14 2.88
C ASP A 213 22.60 0.14 3.43
N GLN A 214 23.68 0.00 4.20
CA GLN A 214 24.36 1.10 4.88
C GLN A 214 24.92 2.16 3.93
N ASN A 215 25.37 1.78 2.73
CA ASN A 215 25.89 2.74 1.75
C ASN A 215 24.74 3.55 1.14
N LEU A 216 23.62 2.90 0.87
CA LEU A 216 22.42 3.55 0.37
C LEU A 216 21.82 4.49 1.42
N LEU A 217 21.75 4.08 2.68
CA LEU A 217 21.28 4.94 3.79
C LEU A 217 22.10 6.22 3.87
N LYS A 218 23.43 6.12 3.94
CA LYS A 218 24.34 7.28 3.94
C LYS A 218 24.21 8.16 2.69
N LEU A 219 23.91 7.57 1.54
CA LEU A 219 23.60 8.34 0.33
C LEU A 219 22.31 9.13 0.52
N THR A 220 21.23 8.48 0.93
CA THR A 220 19.91 9.12 1.10
C THR A 220 19.90 10.18 2.21
N GLU A 221 20.65 10.00 3.29
CA GLU A 221 20.82 11.04 4.33
C GLU A 221 21.36 12.35 3.75
N ARG A 222 22.23 12.28 2.74
CA ARG A 222 22.84 13.45 2.11
C ARG A 222 22.00 14.02 0.97
N THR A 223 21.26 13.18 0.25
CA THR A 223 20.59 13.56 -1.00
C THR A 223 19.07 13.74 -0.86
N ALA A 224 18.44 12.95 0.01
CA ALA A 224 16.99 12.87 0.21
C ALA A 224 16.64 12.47 1.68
N PRO A 225 16.95 13.32 2.68
CA PRO A 225 16.92 12.95 4.10
C PRO A 225 15.52 12.73 4.71
N THR A 226 14.46 13.01 3.96
CA THR A 226 13.08 12.86 4.44
C THR A 226 12.25 12.08 3.43
N ASP A 227 11.19 11.43 3.88
CA ASP A 227 10.26 10.72 2.97
C ASP A 227 9.70 11.62 1.87
N LYS A 228 9.48 12.91 2.19
CA LYS A 228 9.05 13.90 1.19
C LYS A 228 10.15 14.17 0.17
N ALA A 229 11.39 14.37 0.60
CA ALA A 229 12.52 14.62 -0.30
C ALA A 229 12.84 13.39 -1.17
N LEU A 230 12.72 12.18 -0.62
CA LEU A 230 12.87 10.93 -1.36
C LEU A 230 11.74 10.78 -2.38
N ALA A 231 10.49 11.01 -1.98
CA ALA A 231 9.35 11.02 -2.90
C ALA A 231 9.58 12.02 -4.04
N ASP A 232 9.99 13.26 -3.75
CA ASP A 232 10.27 14.28 -4.77
C ASP A 232 11.28 13.78 -5.81
N ALA A 233 12.39 13.17 -5.35
CA ALA A 233 13.46 12.67 -6.20
C ALA A 233 13.05 11.46 -7.05
N LEU A 234 12.22 10.57 -6.52
CA LEU A 234 11.72 9.42 -7.28
C LEU A 234 10.62 9.83 -8.25
N SER A 235 9.75 10.75 -7.84
CA SER A 235 8.65 11.23 -8.68
C SER A 235 9.12 12.02 -9.88
N ILE A 236 10.28 12.69 -9.84
CA ILE A 236 10.81 13.34 -11.05
C ILE A 236 11.31 12.31 -12.07
N ILE A 237 11.85 11.16 -11.63
CA ILE A 237 12.24 10.05 -12.52
C ILE A 237 10.99 9.48 -13.19
N TRP A 238 9.96 9.19 -12.39
CA TRP A 238 8.69 8.68 -12.88
C TRP A 238 8.00 9.65 -13.83
N HIS A 239 7.91 10.93 -13.44
CA HIS A 239 7.25 11.95 -14.26
C HIS A 239 7.90 12.09 -15.63
N ARG A 240 9.23 12.02 -15.73
CA ARG A 240 9.91 12.09 -17.03
C ARG A 240 9.74 10.86 -17.89
N ALA A 241 9.74 9.68 -17.28
CA ALA A 241 9.47 8.44 -18.01
C ALA A 241 8.02 8.44 -18.55
N LEU A 242 7.06 8.81 -17.69
CA LEU A 242 5.63 8.75 -18.00
C LEU A 242 5.12 9.96 -18.80
N TYR A 243 5.82 11.11 -18.74
CA TYR A 243 5.46 12.39 -19.37
C TYR A 243 6.72 13.09 -19.92
N PRO A 244 7.37 12.55 -20.97
CA PRO A 244 8.66 13.06 -21.46
C PRO A 244 8.60 14.52 -21.95
N CYS A 245 7.46 14.95 -22.50
CA CYS A 245 7.23 16.33 -22.94
C CYS A 245 6.56 17.20 -21.85
N GLY A 246 6.35 16.68 -20.64
CA GLY A 246 5.72 17.41 -19.54
C GLY A 246 6.62 18.52 -18.99
N GLU A 247 6.00 19.62 -18.54
CA GLU A 247 6.75 20.70 -17.89
C GLU A 247 7.47 20.20 -16.64
N THR A 248 8.69 20.71 -16.42
CA THR A 248 9.43 20.39 -15.20
C THR A 248 8.74 21.05 -14.00
N PRO A 249 8.39 20.28 -12.94
CA PRO A 249 7.73 20.83 -11.76
C PRO A 249 8.55 21.94 -11.10
N LYS A 250 7.87 23.01 -10.68
CA LYS A 250 8.49 24.14 -9.95
C LYS A 250 8.64 23.80 -8.46
N GLY A 251 9.57 24.49 -7.78
CA GLY A 251 9.72 24.40 -6.31
C GLY A 251 10.47 23.17 -5.80
N LEU A 252 11.05 22.35 -6.69
CA LEU A 252 11.88 21.20 -6.31
C LEU A 252 13.14 21.64 -5.55
N ARG A 253 13.61 20.79 -4.62
CA ARG A 253 14.82 21.02 -3.82
C ARG A 253 15.70 19.77 -3.80
N GLY A 254 16.95 19.91 -3.34
CA GLY A 254 17.85 18.78 -3.10
C GLY A 254 18.09 17.91 -4.34
N ALA A 255 18.07 16.58 -4.17
CA ALA A 255 18.24 15.63 -5.27
C ALA A 255 17.21 15.79 -6.39
N ALA A 256 15.95 16.07 -6.06
CA ALA A 256 14.89 16.23 -7.06
C ALA A 256 15.19 17.38 -8.03
N ALA A 257 15.67 18.52 -7.51
CA ALA A 257 16.08 19.66 -8.34
C ALA A 257 17.30 19.33 -9.23
N LYS A 258 18.31 18.66 -8.68
CA LYS A 258 19.51 18.27 -9.44
C LYS A 258 19.18 17.27 -10.55
N LEU A 259 18.35 16.28 -10.26
CA LEU A 259 17.84 15.35 -11.26
C LEU A 259 17.03 16.12 -12.31
N ALA A 260 16.14 17.02 -11.90
CA ALA A 260 15.35 17.87 -12.80
C ALA A 260 16.21 18.73 -13.76
N GLN A 261 17.46 19.02 -13.43
CA GLN A 261 18.39 19.72 -14.32
C GLN A 261 19.10 18.82 -15.34
N LEU A 262 19.14 17.49 -15.15
CA LEU A 262 19.79 16.58 -16.11
C LEU A 262 19.19 16.66 -17.52
N GLY A 263 17.88 16.92 -17.63
CA GLY A 263 17.21 17.03 -18.93
C GLY A 263 17.61 18.26 -19.74
N SER A 264 18.27 19.25 -19.15
CA SER A 264 18.83 20.41 -19.87
C SER A 264 20.31 20.24 -20.24
N LEU A 265 20.96 19.15 -19.79
CA LEU A 265 22.35 18.86 -20.12
C LEU A 265 22.40 17.95 -21.35
N ARG A 266 23.34 18.20 -22.27
CA ARG A 266 23.64 17.28 -23.37
C ARG A 266 24.75 16.31 -22.92
N PRO A 267 24.54 14.99 -23.01
CA PRO A 267 25.61 14.02 -22.83
C PRO A 267 26.73 14.26 -23.86
N PHE A 268 27.97 13.90 -23.52
CA PHE A 268 29.02 13.76 -24.52
C PHE A 268 28.72 12.54 -25.39
N GLU A 269 28.87 12.69 -26.70
CA GLU A 269 28.74 11.61 -27.68
C GLU A 269 29.91 10.61 -27.58
#